data_AF-V9DCI4-F1
#
_entry.id   AF-V9DCI4-F1
#
_cell.length_a   1.000
_cell.length_b   1.000
_cell.length_c   1.000
_cell.angle_alpha   90.00
_cell.angle_beta   90.00
_cell.angle_gamma   90.00
#
_symmetry.space_group_name_H-M   'P 1'
#
loop_
_entity.id
_entity.type
_entity.pdbx_description
1 polymer ?
#
loop_
_entity_poly.entity_id
_entity_poly.type
_entity_poly.pdbx_seq_one_letter_code
_entity_poly.pdbx_strand_id
1 'polypeptide(L)'
;MRLDPAVSAVGVEFAEAEDAGRCLLRRLSDPEVNGHSFFLAARKWAACRFMDLDLDDYKDPLPQEIQEDQIKASPVSAGLLA
;
A
#
# COMPACT_ATOMS: atom_id res chain seq x y z
N MET A 1 -0.44 -6.09 18.68
CA MET A 1 0.12 -4.77 18.30
C MET A 1 -1.03 -3.80 18.13
N ARG A 2 -0.92 -2.54 18.60
CA ARG A 2 -1.95 -1.50 18.43
C ARG A 2 -1.29 -0.27 17.82
N LEU A 3 -2.02 0.43 16.95
CA LEU A 3 -1.58 1.72 16.41
C LEU A 3 -1.63 2.79 17.49
N ASP A 4 -0.79 3.81 17.34
CA ASP A 4 -0.92 5.04 18.12
C ASP A 4 -2.30 5.67 17.87
N PRO A 5 -3.00 6.18 18.91
CA PRO A 5 -4.33 6.75 18.76
C PRO A 5 -4.42 7.88 17.72
N ALA A 6 -3.39 8.72 17.61
CA ALA A 6 -3.36 9.82 16.64
C ALA A 6 -3.27 9.27 15.21
N VAL A 7 -2.52 8.19 14.99
CA VAL A 7 -2.41 7.51 13.69
C VAL A 7 -3.74 6.85 13.31
N SER A 8 -4.39 6.17 14.25
CA SER A 8 -5.71 5.56 13.98
C SER A 8 -6.81 6.61 13.73
N ALA A 9 -6.71 7.79 14.36
CA ALA A 9 -7.71 8.86 14.22
C ALA A 9 -7.78 9.45 12.80
N VAL A 10 -6.71 9.30 12.00
CA VAL A 10 -6.67 9.71 10.59
C VAL A 10 -6.99 8.57 9.62
N GLY A 11 -7.55 7.46 10.11
CA GLY A 11 -8.05 6.36 9.27
C GLY A 11 -6.97 5.38 8.79
N VAL A 12 -5.77 5.42 9.40
CA VAL A 12 -4.71 4.44 9.14
C VAL A 12 -5.03 3.17 9.89
N GLU A 13 -4.94 2.04 9.18
CA GLU A 13 -5.26 0.71 9.68
C GLU A 13 -4.06 -0.23 9.44
N PHE A 14 -3.90 -1.25 10.29
CA PHE A 14 -3.02 -2.35 9.95
C PHE A 14 -3.62 -3.16 8.80
N ALA A 15 -2.76 -3.69 7.94
CA ALA A 15 -3.17 -4.73 7.00
C ALA A 15 -3.55 -6.00 7.77
N GLU A 16 -4.57 -6.70 7.27
CA GLU A 16 -5.01 -7.98 7.82
C GLU A 16 -4.38 -9.14 7.05
N ALA A 17 -4.35 -10.32 7.66
CA ALA A 17 -3.87 -11.53 7.00
C ALA A 17 -4.68 -11.86 5.72
N GLU A 18 -5.96 -11.49 5.69
CA GLU A 18 -6.81 -11.65 4.51
C GLU A 18 -6.34 -10.78 3.33
N ASP A 19 -5.85 -9.57 3.58
CA ASP A 19 -5.32 -8.67 2.54
C ASP A 19 -4.12 -9.34 1.83
N ALA A 20 -3.20 -9.91 2.63
CA ALA A 20 -2.06 -10.67 2.12
C ALA A 20 -2.48 -11.97 1.43
N GLY A 21 -3.48 -12.68 1.97
CA GLY A 21 -4.01 -13.90 1.38
C GLY A 21 -4.64 -13.66 0.00
N ARG A 22 -5.42 -12.59 -0.17
CA ARG A 22 -6.00 -12.20 -1.46
C ARG A 22 -4.92 -11.85 -2.48
N CYS A 23 -3.90 -11.11 -2.07
CA CYS A 23 -2.74 -10.81 -2.91
C CYS A 23 -2.02 -12.10 -3.37
N LEU A 24 -1.82 -13.06 -2.46
CA LEU A 24 -1.22 -14.35 -2.78
C LEU A 24 -2.07 -15.15 -3.77
N LEU A 25 -3.39 -15.24 -3.54
CA LEU A 25 -4.29 -15.96 -4.44
C LEU A 25 -4.29 -15.36 -5.84
N ARG A 26 -4.22 -14.03 -5.97
CA ARG A 26 -4.09 -13.36 -7.27
C ARG A 26 -2.83 -13.83 -8.00
N ARG A 27 -1.67 -13.82 -7.32
CA ARG A 27 -0.40 -14.28 -7.90
C ARG A 27 -0.45 -15.74 -8.32
N LEU A 28 -1.03 -16.62 -7.49
CA LEU A 28 -1.09 -18.05 -7.80
C LEU A 28 -2.07 -18.40 -8.93
N SER A 29 -3.05 -17.53 -9.19
CA SER A 29 -4.11 -17.77 -10.17
C SER A 29 -3.85 -17.14 -11.54
N ASP A 30 -2.84 -16.27 -11.66
CA ASP A 30 -2.54 -15.55 -12.88
C ASP A 30 -1.07 -15.78 -13.29
N PRO A 31 -0.80 -16.54 -14.37
CA PRO A 31 0.56 -16.80 -14.81
C PRO A 31 1.26 -15.58 -15.42
N GLU A 32 0.51 -14.54 -15.83
CA GLU A 32 1.06 -13.34 -16.46
C GLU A 32 1.81 -12.46 -15.47
N VAL A 33 1.59 -12.62 -14.16
CA VAL A 33 2.23 -11.78 -13.12
C VAL A 33 3.47 -12.43 -12.49
N ASN A 34 3.99 -13.48 -13.11
CA ASN A 34 5.20 -14.14 -12.63
C ASN A 34 6.42 -13.21 -12.73
N GLY A 35 7.15 -13.08 -11.64
CA GLY A 35 8.29 -12.16 -11.55
C GLY A 35 7.93 -10.74 -11.14
N HIS A 36 6.64 -10.41 -11.07
CA HIS A 36 6.19 -9.08 -10.66
C HIS A 36 6.32 -8.88 -9.14
N SER A 37 6.61 -7.63 -8.75
CA SER A 37 6.54 -7.19 -7.37
C SER A 37 5.13 -6.70 -7.04
N PHE A 38 4.61 -7.12 -5.89
CA PHE A 38 3.30 -6.68 -5.41
C PHE A 38 3.48 -5.90 -4.12
N PHE A 39 2.77 -4.77 -4.00
CA PHE A 39 2.75 -3.94 -2.81
C PHE A 39 1.42 -4.08 -2.09
N LEU A 40 1.46 -4.47 -0.81
CA LEU A 40 0.30 -4.37 0.07
C LEU A 40 0.07 -2.89 0.40
N ALA A 41 -1.05 -2.38 -0.07
CA ALA A 41 -1.31 -0.96 -0.11
C ALA A 41 -2.40 -0.55 0.89
N ALA A 42 -2.28 0.67 1.42
CA ALA A 42 -3.36 1.29 2.16
C ALA A 42 -4.62 1.42 1.27
N ARG A 43 -5.81 1.43 1.87
CA ARG A 43 -7.09 1.56 1.15
C ARG A 43 -7.14 2.77 0.22
N LYS A 44 -6.47 3.86 0.60
CA LYS A 44 -6.44 5.10 -0.17
C LYS A 44 -5.80 4.94 -1.55
N TRP A 45 -4.88 3.98 -1.71
CA TRP A 45 -4.18 3.75 -2.97
C TRP A 45 -4.71 2.53 -3.74
N ALA A 46 -5.27 1.52 -3.05
CA ALA A 46 -5.86 0.37 -3.71
C ALA A 46 -7.08 -0.16 -2.94
N ALA A 47 -8.24 -0.18 -3.60
CA ALA A 47 -9.46 -0.75 -3.03
C ALA A 47 -9.31 -2.24 -2.67
N CYS A 48 -8.55 -2.98 -3.48
CA CYS A 48 -8.25 -4.41 -3.27
C CYS A 48 -7.10 -4.65 -2.28
N ARG A 49 -6.55 -3.60 -1.64
CA ARG A 49 -5.51 -3.66 -0.60
C ARG A 49 -4.14 -4.14 -1.05
N PHE A 50 -3.96 -4.35 -2.35
CA PHE A 50 -2.67 -4.58 -2.97
C PHE A 50 -2.68 -4.01 -4.39
N MET A 51 -1.49 -3.72 -4.89
CA MET A 51 -1.25 -3.33 -6.27
C MET A 51 -0.16 -4.21 -6.87
N ASP A 52 -0.36 -4.63 -8.12
CA ASP A 52 0.73 -5.10 -8.95
C ASP A 52 1.56 -3.88 -9.33
N LEU A 53 2.85 -3.94 -9.08
CA LEU A 53 3.73 -2.85 -9.47
C LEU A 53 4.07 -3.00 -10.96
N ASP A 54 4.44 -4.19 -11.42
CA ASP A 54 4.85 -4.41 -12.83
C ASP A 54 5.79 -3.29 -13.38
N LEU A 55 6.71 -2.80 -12.54
CA LEU A 55 7.48 -1.59 -12.82
C LEU A 55 8.87 -1.94 -13.37
N ASP A 56 8.95 -2.18 -14.68
CA ASP A 56 10.22 -2.04 -15.41
C ASP A 56 10.51 -0.58 -15.79
N ASP A 57 9.51 0.32 -15.81
CA ASP A 57 9.69 1.76 -16.07
C ASP A 57 8.62 2.61 -15.34
N TYR A 58 9.01 3.35 -14.31
CA TYR A 58 8.14 4.27 -13.54
C TYR A 58 7.71 5.47 -14.40
N LYS A 59 6.61 5.34 -15.15
CA LYS A 59 5.93 6.45 -15.85
C LYS A 59 4.60 6.86 -15.19
N ASP A 60 4.10 6.06 -14.25
CA ASP A 60 2.86 6.34 -13.51
C ASP A 60 3.14 7.31 -12.33
N PRO A 61 2.32 8.36 -12.15
CA PRO A 61 2.46 9.28 -11.01
C PRO A 61 2.15 8.67 -9.64
N LEU A 62 1.34 7.60 -9.55
CA LEU A 62 0.92 7.03 -8.27
C LEU A 62 2.08 6.39 -7.47
N PRO A 63 2.97 5.57 -8.05
CA PRO A 63 4.16 5.09 -7.35
C PRO A 63 5.07 6.21 -6.82
N GLN A 64 5.14 7.34 -7.54
CA GLN A 64 5.90 8.51 -7.10
C GLN A 64 5.25 9.17 -5.89
N GLU A 65 3.93 9.36 -5.89
CA GLU A 65 3.18 9.83 -4.72
C GLU A 65 3.42 8.92 -3.51
N ILE A 66 3.34 7.60 -3.70
CA ILE A 66 3.55 6.61 -2.63
C ILE A 66 4.96 6.75 -2.04
N GLN A 67 6.00 6.87 -2.88
CA GLN A 67 7.37 7.05 -2.42
C GLN A 67 7.55 8.35 -1.64
N GLU A 68 7.01 9.46 -2.16
CA GLU A 68 7.05 10.76 -1.49
C GLU A 68 6.34 10.70 -0.13
N ASP A 69 5.18 10.04 -0.05
CA ASP A 69 4.46 9.84 1.20
C ASP A 69 5.20 8.96 2.21
N GLN A 70 5.93 7.93 1.75
CA GLN A 70 6.70 7.03 2.62
C GLN A 70 7.92 7.68 3.27
N ILE A 71 8.52 8.70 2.63
CA ILE A 71 9.72 9.37 3.14
C ILE A 71 9.41 10.64 3.96
N LYS A 72 8.16 11.10 3.99
CA LYS A 72 7.75 12.27 4.79
C LYS A 72 7.94 11.99 6.28
N ALA A 73 8.91 12.65 6.89
CA ALA A 73 9.08 12.67 8.34
C ALA A 73 8.33 13.88 8.92
N SER A 74 7.06 13.71 9.26
CA SER A 74 6.23 14.76 9.87
C SER A 74 5.24 14.14 10.87
N PRO A 75 4.85 14.80 11.96
CA PRO A 75 3.84 14.24 12.85
C PRO A 75 2.45 14.19 12.17
N VAL A 76 1.56 13.31 12.64
CA VAL A 76 0.17 13.22 12.14
C VAL A 76 -0.55 14.57 12.24
N SER A 77 -0.28 15.34 13.30
CA SER A 77 -0.85 16.69 13.50
C SER A 77 -0.46 17.71 12.41
N ALA A 78 0.57 17.42 11.63
CA ALA A 78 1.02 18.25 10.50
C ALA A 78 0.55 17.70 9.14
N GLY A 79 -0.43 16.78 9.13
CA GLY A 79 -0.99 16.22 7.90
C GLY A 79 -0.22 15.04 7.33
N LEU A 80 0.71 14.44 8.09
CA LEU A 80 1.26 13.14 7.68
C LEU A 80 0.11 12.13 7.65
N LEU A 81 -0.23 11.63 6.46
CA LEU A 81 -1.32 10.68 6.16
C LEU A 81 -2.71 11.29 5.87
N ALA A 82 -2.81 12.62 5.78
CA ALA A 82 -4.04 13.33 5.36
C ALA A 82 -4.22 13.36 3.83
#